data_AF-A0A1E3H147-F1
#
_entry.id   AF-A0A1E3H147-F1
#
_cell.length_a   1.000
_cell.length_b   1.000
_cell.length_c   1.000
_cell.angle_alpha   90.00
_cell.angle_beta   90.00
_cell.angle_gamma   90.00
#
_symmetry.space_group_name_H-M   'P 1'
#
loop_
_entity.id
_entity.type
_entity.pdbx_description
1 polymer ?
#
loop_
_entity_poly.entity_id
_entity_poly.type
_entity_poly.pdbx_seq_one_letter_code
_entity_poly.pdbx_strand_id
1 'polypeptide(L)' 'MTSIYERDLDRNPANHQPLTPLTQLERAARVFPERTAIIHGTRRTSYADFSPAPGDSPRRWPPAASARATPSR' A
#
# COMPACT_ATOMS: atom_id res chain seq x y z
N MET A 1 -9.44 10.78 33.06
CA MET A 1 -9.50 9.35 33.42
C MET A 1 -9.03 8.58 32.20
N THR A 2 -7.85 7.96 32.27
CA THR A 2 -7.36 7.06 31.21
C THR A 2 -8.25 5.81 31.16
N SER A 3 -8.64 5.40 29.97
CA SER A 3 -9.48 4.22 29.77
C SER A 3 -8.74 2.94 30.16
N ILE A 4 -9.44 1.89 30.59
CA ILE A 4 -8.83 0.58 30.89
C ILE A 4 -8.09 0.00 29.67
N TYR A 5 -8.48 0.40 28.46
CA TYR A 5 -7.87 -0.03 27.19
C TYR A 5 -6.55 0.68 26.86
N GLU A 6 -6.17 1.69 27.64
CA GLU A 6 -4.95 2.48 27.42
C GLU A 6 -3.88 2.19 28.47
N ARG A 7 -4.16 1.32 29.45
CA ARG A 7 -3.22 0.95 30.51
C ARG A 7 -2.08 0.12 29.93
N ASP A 8 -0.84 0.47 30.29
CA ASP A 8 0.39 -0.23 29.89
C ASP A 8 0.62 -0.30 28.37
N LEU A 9 -0.01 0.59 27.59
CA LEU A 9 0.12 0.66 26.13
C LEU A 9 1.15 1.73 25.68
N ASP A 10 2.21 1.92 26.47
CA ASP A 10 3.31 2.78 26.09
C ASP A 10 3.96 2.30 24.79
N ARG A 11 4.47 3.24 23.98
CA ARG A 11 5.13 2.90 22.72
C ARG A 11 6.37 2.04 22.97
N ASN A 12 6.41 0.91 22.30
CA ASN A 12 7.49 -0.06 22.35
C ASN A 12 7.72 -0.66 20.94
N PRO A 13 8.80 -1.41 20.70
CA PRO A 13 9.07 -1.98 19.38
C PRO A 13 7.99 -2.93 18.85
N ALA A 14 7.15 -3.52 19.72
CA ALA A 14 6.08 -4.41 19.30
C ALA A 14 4.84 -3.66 18.80
N ASN A 15 4.54 -2.48 19.34
CA ASN A 15 3.36 -1.67 18.96
C ASN A 15 3.70 -0.41 18.15
N HIS A 16 4.98 -0.05 18.02
CA HIS A 16 5.42 1.16 17.35
C HIS A 16 6.66 0.92 16.48
N GLN A 17 6.49 1.12 15.18
CA GLN A 17 7.58 1.19 14.21
C GLN A 17 7.37 2.42 13.34
N PRO A 18 8.39 3.27 13.10
CA PRO A 18 8.26 4.40 12.20
C PRO A 18 8.08 3.88 10.77
N LEU A 19 6.82 3.84 10.31
CA LEU A 19 6.48 3.54 8.94
C LEU A 19 6.79 4.78 8.10
N THR A 20 7.88 4.72 7.34
CA THR A 20 8.11 5.69 6.28
C THR A 20 7.05 5.48 5.19
N PRO A 21 6.61 6.52 4.47
CA PRO A 21 5.60 6.37 3.43
C PRO A 21 5.91 5.26 2.41
N LEU A 22 7.18 5.02 2.09
CA LEU A 22 7.61 3.95 1.19
C LEU A 22 7.42 2.55 1.77
N THR A 23 7.88 2.32 3.01
CA THR A 23 7.75 1.00 3.67
C THR A 23 6.28 0.64 3.95
N GLN A 24 5.43 1.64 4.20
CA GLN A 24 3.98 1.46 4.29
C GLN A 24 3.38 0.92 2.98
N LEU A 25 3.79 1.48 1.84
CA LEU A 25 3.31 1.08 0.51
C LEU A 25 3.75 -0.34 0.15
N GLU A 26 5.01 -0.69 0.42
CA GLU A 26 5.53 -2.04 0.22
C GLU A 26 4.75 -3.08 1.03
N ARG A 27 4.46 -2.78 2.30
CA ARG A 27 3.65 -3.66 3.16
C ARG A 27 2.22 -3.80 2.62
N ALA A 28 1.61 -2.69 2.20
CA ALA A 28 0.26 -2.70 1.64
C ALA A 28 0.16 -3.55 0.36
N ALA A 29 1.19 -3.50 -0.51
CA ALA A 29 1.24 -4.34 -1.71
C ALA A 29 1.38 -5.84 -1.42
N ARG A 30 2.07 -6.21 -0.32
CA ARG A 30 2.18 -7.61 0.10
C ARG A 30 0.89 -8.15 0.73
N VAL A 31 0.19 -7.33 1.51
CA VAL A 31 -1.00 -7.76 2.27
C VAL A 31 -2.29 -7.58 1.48
N PHE A 32 -2.39 -6.53 0.66
CA PHE A 32 -3.59 -6.15 -0.09
C PHE A 32 -3.27 -5.86 -1.57
N PRO A 33 -2.68 -6.82 -2.31
CA PRO A 33 -2.17 -6.58 -3.66
C PRO A 33 -3.21 -6.02 -4.63
N GLU A 34 -4.45 -6.52 -4.57
CA GLU A 34 -5.53 -6.16 -5.49
C GLU A 34 -6.31 -4.89 -5.08
N ARG A 35 -6.07 -4.39 -3.86
CA ARG A 35 -6.79 -3.20 -3.37
C ARG A 35 -6.33 -1.96 -4.12
N THR A 36 -7.27 -1.10 -4.50
CA THR A 36 -6.96 0.16 -5.19
C THR A 36 -6.14 1.09 -4.28
N ALA A 37 -4.93 1.43 -4.72
CA ALA A 37 -4.01 2.36 -4.07
C ALA A 37 -4.20 3.80 -4.56
N ILE A 38 -4.48 3.98 -5.85
CA ILE A 38 -4.62 5.29 -6.49
C ILE A 38 -5.86 5.33 -7.36
N ILE A 39 -6.61 6.43 -7.27
CA ILE A 39 -7.72 6.77 -8.17
C ILE A 39 -7.38 8.10 -8.86
N HIS A 40 -7.38 8.10 -10.18
CA HIS A 40 -7.16 9.31 -10.98
C HIS A 40 -8.12 9.33 -12.17
N GLY A 41 -9.18 10.14 -12.06
CA GLY A 41 -10.30 10.09 -13.00
C GLY A 41 -10.94 8.71 -13.01
N THR A 42 -11.07 8.10 -14.20
CA THR A 42 -11.59 6.73 -14.37
C THR A 42 -10.54 5.65 -14.08
N ARG A 43 -9.25 6.03 -13.94
CA ARG A 43 -8.15 5.10 -13.71
C ARG A 43 -8.10 4.67 -12.25
N ARG A 44 -7.87 3.38 -12.05
CA ARG A 44 -7.66 2.75 -10.75
C ARG A 44 -6.38 1.92 -10.83
N THR A 45 -5.48 2.11 -9.88
CA THR A 45 -4.21 1.37 -9.80
C THR A 45 -4.19 0.57 -8.51
N SER A 46 -3.85 -0.71 -8.57
CA SER A 46 -3.76 -1.58 -7.39
C SER A 46 -2.45 -1.34 -6.61
N TYR A 47 -2.36 -1.79 -5.36
CA TYR A 47 -1.08 -1.71 -4.62
C TYR A 47 0.03 -2.55 -5.26
N ALA A 48 -0.31 -3.69 -5.87
CA ALA A 48 0.66 -4.52 -6.59
C ALA A 48 1.25 -3.80 -7.82
N ASP A 49 0.42 -3.04 -8.55
CA ASP A 49 0.88 -2.28 -9.72
C ASP A 49 1.67 -1.01 -9.32
N PHE A 50 1.40 -0.45 -8.15
CA PHE A 50 1.99 0.81 -7.72
C PHE A 50 3.31 0.65 -6.96
N SER A 51 3.47 -0.41 -6.16
CA SER A 51 4.67 -0.61 -5.35
C SER A 51 5.87 -0.99 -6.23
N PRO A 52 7.07 -0.41 -6.00
CA PRO A 52 8.28 -0.91 -6.64
C PRO A 52 8.55 -2.36 -6.23
N ALA A 53 9.11 -3.15 -7.15
CA ALA A 53 9.59 -4.50 -6.83
C ALA A 53 10.78 -4.40 -5.85
N PRO A 54 10.87 -5.28 -4.83
CA PRO A 54 11.98 -5.26 -3.90
C PRO A 54 13.31 -5.46 -4.65
N GLY A 55 14.20 -4.48 -4.56
CA GLY A 55 15.52 -4.48 -5.22
C GLY A 55 15.61 -3.67 -6.52
N ASP A 56 14.51 -3.10 -7.01
CA ASP A 56 14.51 -2.27 -8.22
C ASP A 56 14.83 -0.81 -7.90
N SER A 57 15.75 -0.21 -8.66
CA SER A 57 16.17 1.20 -8.50
C SER A 57 14.99 2.16 -8.79
N PRO A 58 14.99 3.40 -8.28
CA PRO A 58 13.82 4.30 -8.24
C PRO A 58 13.32 4.83 -9.60
N ARG A 59 13.65 4.18 -10.72
CA ARG A 59 13.31 4.60 -12.10
C ARG A 59 12.58 3.53 -12.91
N ARG A 60 11.63 2.80 -12.32
CA ARG A 60 10.66 2.08 -13.16
C ARG A 60 9.24 2.25 -12.67
N TRP A 61 8.69 3.41 -13.04
CA TRP A 61 7.24 3.57 -13.17
C TRP A 61 6.74 2.57 -14.24
N PRO A 62 5.69 1.77 -13.98
CA PRO A 62 5.21 0.81 -14.96
C PRO A 62 4.66 1.55 -16.20
N PRO A 63 4.85 1.03 -17.43
CA PRO A 63 4.09 1.52 -18.57
C PRO A 63 2.60 1.31 -18.28
N ALA A 64 1.79 2.29 -18.68
CA ALA A 64 0.39 2.41 -18.30
C ALA A 64 -0.43 1.11 -18.48
N ALA A 65 -1.26 0.84 -17.46
CA ALA A 65 -2.52 0.11 -17.53
C ALA A 65 -2.50 -1.35 -18.04
N SER A 66 -2.58 -2.31 -17.12
CA SER A 66 -3.25 -3.58 -17.40
C SER A 66 -4.76 -3.36 -17.45
N ALA A 67 -5.24 -2.78 -18.55
CA ALA A 67 -6.64 -2.81 -18.92
C ALA A 67 -7.01 -4.25 -19.30
N ARG A 68 -7.48 -5.05 -18.35
CA ARG A 68 -8.42 -6.13 -18.70
C ARG A 68 -9.76 -5.47 -18.94
N ALA A 69 -9.92 -4.94 -20.15
CA ALA A 69 -11.23 -4.62 -20.68
C ALA A 69 -11.98 -5.95 -20.86
N THR A 70 -12.95 -6.21 -19.99
CA THR A 70 -13.98 -7.21 -20.26
C THR A 70 -14.90 -6.61 -21.33
N PRO A 71 -14.99 -7.16 -22.55
CA PRO A 71 -15.98 -6.67 -23.50
C PRO A 71 -17.36 -7.11 -22.99
N SER A 72 -18.19 -6.16 -22.57
CA SER A 72 -19.63 -6.39 -22.45
C SER A 72 -20.17 -6.61 -23.86
N ARG A 73 -20.87 -7.72 -24.04
CA ARG A 73 -21.74 -8.00 -25.17
C ARG A 73 -22.92 -7.03 -25.20
#